data_AF-A0A6V7MBF7-F1
#
_entry.id   AF-A0A6V7MBF7-F1
#
_cell.length_a   1.000
_cell.length_b   1.000
_cell.length_c   1.000
_cell.angle_alpha   90.00
_cell.angle_beta   90.00
_cell.angle_gamma   90.00
#
_symmetry.space_group_name_H-M   'P 1'
#
loop_
_entity.id
_entity.type
_entity.pdbx_description
1 polymer ?
#
loop_
_entity_poly.entity_id
_entity_poly.type
_entity_poly.pdbx_seq_one_letter_code
_entity_poly.pdbx_strand_id
1 'polypeptide(L)' 'GHRRMVCSVAWAEDPSAVCNLFSCGFDRLVLGWSVLPLKDA' A
#
# COMPACT_ATOMS: atom_id res chain seq x y z
N GLY A 1 -9.82 3.94 -0.27
CA GLY A 1 -8.63 4.79 -0.51
C GLY A 1 -8.61 5.94 0.48
N HIS A 2 -7.51 6.68 0.54
CA HIS A 2 -7.37 7.84 1.42
C HIS A 2 -8.40 8.93 1.09
N ARG A 3 -8.84 9.66 2.12
CA ARG A 3 -9.77 10.80 2.00
C ARG A 3 -9.06 12.15 1.90
N ARG A 4 -7.73 12.15 2.02
CA ARG A 4 -6.85 13.31 1.88
C ARG A 4 -5.59 12.90 1.13
N MET A 5 -4.72 13.88 0.88
CA MET A 5 -3.43 13.65 0.23
C MET A 5 -2.62 12.58 0.96
N VAL A 6 -2.08 11.64 0.17
CA VAL A 6 -1.07 10.67 0.60
C VAL A 6 0.25 11.42 0.77
N CYS A 7 0.95 11.20 1.88
CA CYS A 7 2.22 11.87 2.17
C CYS A 7 3.43 10.93 2.12
N SER A 8 3.22 9.61 2.19
CA SER A 8 4.30 8.63 2.06
C SER A 8 3.78 7.27 1.62
N VAL A 9 4.68 6.47 1.04
CA VAL A 9 4.45 5.08 0.62
C VAL A 9 5.66 4.23 0.96
N ALA A 10 5.45 2.96 1.27
CA ALA A 10 6.50 1.99 1.53
C ALA A 10 6.12 0.62 0.96
N TRP A 11 7.10 -0.05 0.35
CA TRP A 11 6.98 -1.44 -0.08
C TRP A 11 7.39 -2.36 1.05
N ALA A 12 6.66 -3.45 1.23
CA ALA A 12 7.12 -4.55 2.07
C ALA A 12 8.02 -5.48 1.24
N GLU A 13 9.15 -5.87 1.84
CA GLU A 13 10.11 -6.78 1.20
C GLU A 13 9.78 -8.26 1.46
N ASP A 14 8.84 -8.53 2.38
CA ASP A 14 8.41 -9.89 2.71
C ASP A 14 7.49 -10.45 1.60
N PRO A 15 7.93 -11.50 0.86
CA PRO A 15 7.13 -12.10 -0.20
C PRO A 15 5.86 -12.82 0.31
N SER A 16 5.79 -13.12 1.62
CA SER A 16 4.64 -13.75 2.25
C SER A 16 3.60 -12.76 2.77
N ALA A 17 3.89 -11.45 2.69
CA ALA A 17 2.99 -10.43 3.16
C ALA A 17 1.70 -10.35 2.32
N VAL A 18 0.55 -10.35 2.99
CA VAL A 18 -0.78 -10.21 2.35
C VAL A 18 -0.90 -8.87 1.59
N CYS A 19 -0.25 -7.84 2.13
CA CYS A 19 -0.12 -6.52 1.52
C CYS A 19 1.35 -6.24 1.24
N ASN A 20 1.68 -5.85 0.01
CA ASN A 20 3.04 -5.54 -0.41
C ASN A 20 3.31 -4.04 -0.56
N LEU A 21 2.28 -3.19 -0.52
CA LEU A 21 2.41 -1.73 -0.53
C LEU A 21 1.59 -1.13 0.61
N PHE A 22 2.16 -0.15 1.29
CA PHE A 22 1.50 0.62 2.33
C PHE A 22 1.52 2.10 1.98
N SER A 23 0.43 2.80 2.24
CA SER A 23 0.32 4.25 2.08
C SER A 23 -0.16 4.90 3.36
N CYS A 24 0.35 6.08 3.68
CA CYS A 24 -0.17 6.92 4.77
C CYS A 24 -0.45 8.34 4.29
N GLY A 25 -1.39 9.03 4.95
CA GLY A 25 -1.87 10.33 4.49
C GLY A 25 -2.32 11.27 5.59
N PHE A 26 -2.64 12.50 5.20
CA PHE A 26 -3.15 13.55 6.11
C PHE A 26 -4.56 13.27 6.65
N ASP A 27 -5.16 12.14 6.27
CA ASP A 27 -6.39 11.60 6.87
C ASP A 27 -6.11 10.74 8.12
N ARG A 28 -4.85 10.66 8.56
CA ARG A 28 -4.39 9.93 9.75
C ARG A 28 -4.61 8.41 9.64
N LEU A 29 -4.70 7.90 8.43
CA LEU A 29 -4.81 6.46 8.16
C LEU A 29 -3.51 5.91 7.59
N VAL A 30 -3.29 4.62 7.83
CA VAL A 30 -2.36 3.78 7.07
C VAL A 30 -3.21 2.72 6.38
N LEU A 31 -3.05 2.56 5.08
CA LEU A 31 -3.77 1.58 4.27
C LEU A 31 -2.77 0.60 3.66
N GLY A 32 -3.12 -0.69 3.69
CA GLY A 32 -2.37 -1.76 3.03
C GLY A 32 -3.02 -2.15 1.69
N TRP A 33 -2.18 -2.45 0.71
CA TRP A 33 -2.56 -2.81 -0.65
C TRP A 33 -1.86 -4.10 -1.07
N SER A 34 -2.56 -4.92 -1.87
CA SER A 34 -1.99 -6.08 -2.54
C SER A 34 -1.87 -5.76 -4.03
N VAL A 35 -0.67 -5.42 -4.46
CA VAL A 35 -0.35 -5.08 -5.86
C VAL A 35 0.11 -6.35 -6.56
N LEU A 36 -0.71 -6.87 -7.46
CA LEU A 36 -0.38 -8.06 -8.26
C LEU A 36 0.35 -7.64 -9.54
N PRO A 37 1.45 -8.32 -9.93
CA PRO A 37 2.06 -8.09 -11.23
C PRO A 37 1.06 -8.40 -12.35
N LEU A 38 1.03 -7.58 -13.41
CA LEU A 38 0.15 -7.80 -14.58
C LEU A 38 0.37 -9.15 -15.27
N LYS A 39 1.54 -9.78 -15.07
CA LYS A 39 1.84 -11.10 -15.60
C LYS A 39 1.07 -12.22 -14.89
N ASP A 40 0.59 -11.95 -13.68
CA ASP A 40 -0.12 -12.87 -12.79
C ASP A 40 -1.61 -12.48 -12.61
N ALA A 41 -2.11 -11.55 -13.44
CA ALA A 41 -3.49 -11.03 -13.43
C ALA A 41 -4.37 -11.62 -14.54
#